data_AF-A0A1S2LQ80-F1
#
_entry.id   AF-A0A1S2LQ80-F1
#
_cell.length_a   1.000
_cell.length_b   1.000
_cell.length_c   1.000
_cell.angle_alpha   90.00
_cell.angle_beta   90.00
_cell.angle_gamma   90.00
#
_symmetry.space_group_name_H-M   'P 1'
#
loop_
_entity.id
_entity.type
_entity.pdbx_description
1 polymer ?
#
loop_
_entity_poly.entity_id
_entity_poly.type
_entity_poly.pdbx_seq_one_letter_code
_entity_poly.pdbx_strand_id
1 'polypeptide(L)'
;MTKTESIARKILGWKLNRWDRWYDYEKAIFIQTSKFQPEKNLDHAMLIVDRLKKFGFSYTTDGVSEACFNDVRASGNTLAEAITNAAHSIIEKDSTVDSNKLWRQLC
;
A
#
# COMPACT_ATOMS: atom_id res chain seq x y z
N MET A 1 -12.89 -7.02 2.11
CA MET A 1 -11.46 -6.72 2.34
C MET A 1 -11.36 -5.27 2.76
N THR A 2 -10.69 -4.96 3.88
CA THR A 2 -10.45 -3.56 4.24
C THR A 2 -9.32 -2.98 3.40
N LYS A 3 -9.20 -1.64 3.31
CA LYS A 3 -8.11 -0.99 2.56
C LYS A 3 -6.74 -1.50 3.01
N THR A 4 -6.54 -1.57 4.33
CA THR A 4 -5.32 -2.08 4.96
C THR A 4 -5.03 -3.52 4.57
N GLU A 5 -6.03 -4.40 4.53
CA GLU A 5 -5.85 -5.80 4.16
C GLU A 5 -5.45 -5.95 2.69
N SER A 6 -6.10 -5.19 1.80
CA SER A 6 -5.76 -5.16 0.37
C SER A 6 -4.31 -4.70 0.17
N ILE A 7 -3.87 -3.65 0.87
CA ILE A 7 -2.51 -3.12 0.80
C ILE A 7 -1.49 -4.11 1.36
N ALA A 8 -1.75 -4.71 2.52
CA ALA A 8 -0.86 -5.69 3.14
C ALA A 8 -0.61 -6.88 2.20
N ARG A 9 -1.64 -7.34 1.49
CA ARG A 9 -1.53 -8.52 0.62
C ARG A 9 -1.02 -8.22 -0.79
N LYS A 10 -1.49 -7.14 -1.41
CA LYS A 10 -1.18 -6.84 -2.82
C LYS A 10 0.07 -5.98 -3.01
N ILE A 11 0.35 -5.05 -2.09
CA ILE A 11 1.53 -4.18 -2.19
C ILE A 11 2.67 -4.74 -1.34
N LEU A 12 2.42 -4.96 -0.04
CA LEU A 12 3.46 -5.44 0.87
C LEU A 12 3.78 -6.94 0.70
N GLY A 13 2.87 -7.69 0.06
CA GLY A 13 3.07 -9.13 -0.21
C GLY A 13 3.00 -10.01 1.04
N TRP A 14 2.49 -9.49 2.16
CA TRP A 14 2.35 -10.27 3.38
C TRP A 14 1.25 -11.32 3.21
N LYS A 15 1.51 -12.55 3.62
CA LYS A 15 0.50 -13.61 3.54
C LYS A 15 -0.32 -13.68 4.83
N LEU A 16 -1.59 -14.00 4.68
CA LEU A 16 -2.46 -14.30 5.81
C LEU A 16 -1.93 -15.56 6.51
N ASN A 17 -1.53 -15.42 7.76
CA ASN A 17 -1.08 -16.54 8.59
C ASN A 17 -2.22 -17.03 9.50
N ARG A 18 -2.96 -16.09 10.08
CA ARG A 18 -4.16 -16.31 10.90
C ARG A 18 -5.10 -15.12 10.73
N TRP A 19 -6.36 -15.25 11.09
CA TRP A 19 -7.36 -14.18 11.02
C TRP A 19 -6.92 -12.84 11.66
N ASP A 20 -6.02 -12.86 12.66
CA ASP A 20 -5.49 -11.68 13.35
C ASP A 20 -4.06 -11.28 12.93
N ARG A 21 -3.41 -12.03 12.03
CA ARG A 21 -1.97 -11.92 11.76
C ARG A 21 -1.59 -12.17 10.30
N TRP A 22 -0.75 -11.28 9.79
CA TRP A 22 0.01 -11.47 8.57
C TRP A 22 1.44 -11.91 8.86
N TYR A 23 2.06 -12.58 7.91
CA TYR A 23 3.47 -12.94 7.95
C TYR A 23 4.23 -12.22 6.83
N ASP A 24 5.25 -11.47 7.25
CA ASP A 24 6.21 -10.83 6.37
C ASP A 24 7.38 -11.79 6.13
N TYR A 25 7.49 -12.29 4.90
CA TYR A 25 8.56 -13.23 4.51
C TYR A 25 9.93 -12.55 4.38
N GLU A 26 9.97 -11.25 4.08
CA GLU A 26 11.23 -10.53 3.91
C GLU A 26 11.90 -10.28 5.27
N LYS A 27 11.09 -10.03 6.29
CA LYS A 27 11.57 -9.77 7.66
C LYS A 27 11.43 -10.97 8.59
N ALA A 28 10.80 -12.06 8.15
CA ALA A 28 10.46 -13.24 8.93
C ALA A 28 9.70 -12.93 10.24
N ILE A 29 8.82 -11.92 10.22
CA ILE A 29 8.05 -11.47 11.40
C ILE A 29 6.54 -11.64 11.21
N PHE A 30 5.83 -11.77 12.34
CA PHE A 30 4.38 -11.76 12.39
C PHE A 30 3.87 -10.36 12.72
N ILE A 31 2.92 -9.88 11.93
CA ILE A 31 2.34 -8.54 12.05
C ILE A 31 0.87 -8.69 12.39
N GLN A 32 0.46 -8.19 13.55
CA GLN A 32 -0.94 -8.17 13.92
C GLN A 32 -1.71 -7.17 13.05
N THR A 33 -2.88 -7.57 12.58
CA THR A 33 -3.73 -6.73 11.71
C THR A 33 -4.08 -5.39 12.36
N SER A 34 -4.25 -5.38 13.68
CA SER A 34 -4.53 -4.17 14.47
C SER A 34 -3.32 -3.26 14.67
N LYS A 35 -2.09 -3.75 14.49
CA LYS A 35 -0.86 -2.96 14.67
C LYS A 35 -0.50 -2.16 13.43
N PHE A 36 -0.82 -2.65 12.24
CA PHE A 36 -0.57 -1.93 10.99
C PHE A 36 -1.74 -1.00 10.66
N GLN A 37 -1.56 0.29 10.94
CA GLN A 37 -2.57 1.34 10.75
C GLN A 37 -2.04 2.46 9.85
N PRO A 38 -1.93 2.24 8.52
CA PRO A 38 -1.33 3.21 7.61
C PRO A 38 -2.16 4.49 7.45
N GLU A 39 -3.47 4.46 7.73
CA GLU A 39 -4.31 5.67 7.70
C GLU A 39 -4.03 6.64 8.86
N LYS A 40 -3.50 6.13 9.98
CA LYS A 40 -3.29 6.91 11.22
C LYS A 40 -1.81 7.12 11.57
N ASN A 41 -0.94 6.28 11.03
CA ASN A 41 0.48 6.28 11.34
C ASN A 41 1.28 6.49 10.05
N LEU A 42 2.02 7.61 10.02
CA LEU A 42 2.80 8.00 8.86
C LEU A 42 3.94 7.03 8.56
N ASP A 43 4.62 6.46 9.56
CA ASP A 43 5.67 5.46 9.34
C ASP A 43 5.13 4.23 8.60
N HIS A 44 3.92 3.78 8.99
CA HIS A 44 3.25 2.68 8.29
C HIS A 44 2.87 3.05 6.86
N ALA A 45 2.41 4.28 6.63
CA ALA A 45 2.12 4.77 5.29
C ALA A 45 3.39 4.84 4.43
N MET A 46 4.52 5.27 5.01
CA MET A 46 5.80 5.35 4.31
C MET A 46 6.37 3.98 3.93
N LEU A 47 6.04 2.90 4.66
CA LEU A 47 6.37 1.54 4.21
C LEU A 47 5.71 1.20 2.87
N ILE A 48 4.49 1.68 2.65
CA ILE A 48 3.77 1.50 1.38
C ILE A 48 4.49 2.28 0.27
N VAL A 49 4.90 3.52 0.57
CA VAL A 49 5.67 4.36 -0.36
C VAL A 49 6.97 3.66 -0.76
N ASP A 50 7.76 3.17 0.19
CA ASP A 50 9.02 2.45 -0.07
C ASP A 50 8.79 1.23 -0.97
N ARG A 51 7.73 0.47 -0.68
CA ARG A 51 7.38 -0.71 -1.46
C ARG A 51 6.96 -0.37 -2.89
N LEU A 52 6.11 0.64 -3.07
CA LEU A 52 5.69 1.10 -4.39
C LEU A 52 6.85 1.68 -5.19
N LYS A 53 7.80 2.38 -4.55
CA LYS A 53 9.03 2.84 -5.20
C LYS A 53 9.88 1.68 -5.72
N LYS A 54 10.01 0.59 -4.95
CA LYS A 54 10.68 -0.63 -5.41
C LYS A 54 9.98 -1.28 -6.60
N PHE A 55 8.68 -1.09 -6.73
CA PHE A 55 7.89 -1.48 -7.91
C PHE A 55 7.95 -0.47 -9.07
N GLY A 56 8.80 0.57 -8.98
CA GLY A 56 8.97 1.55 -10.06
C GLY A 56 7.94 2.69 -10.06
N PHE A 57 7.12 2.83 -9.01
CA PHE A 57 6.23 4.00 -8.89
C PHE A 57 7.00 5.22 -8.40
N SER A 58 6.75 6.36 -9.05
CA SER A 58 7.22 7.67 -8.62
C SER A 58 6.24 8.26 -7.60
N TYR A 59 6.72 8.53 -6.40
CA TYR A 59 5.93 9.13 -5.33
C TYR A 59 6.20 10.63 -5.22
N THR A 60 5.14 11.43 -5.25
CA THR A 60 5.15 12.87 -4.98
C THR A 60 4.01 13.23 -4.01
N THR A 61 4.17 14.33 -3.28
CA THR A 61 3.20 14.78 -2.28
C THR A 61 3.23 16.31 -2.19
N ASP A 62 2.10 16.91 -1.81
CA ASP A 62 2.00 18.31 -1.39
C ASP A 62 2.58 18.55 0.03
N GLY A 63 2.95 17.48 0.72
CA GLY A 63 3.53 17.47 2.06
C GLY A 63 2.51 17.40 3.20
N VAL A 64 1.21 17.58 2.93
CA VAL A 64 0.20 17.79 3.99
C VAL A 64 -0.94 16.78 3.90
N SER A 65 -1.55 16.64 2.73
CA SER A 65 -2.84 15.95 2.57
C SER A 65 -3.04 15.28 1.22
N GLU A 66 -2.07 15.38 0.32
CA GLU A 66 -2.14 14.80 -1.02
C GLU A 66 -0.94 13.89 -1.27
N ALA A 67 -1.22 12.71 -1.82
CA ALA A 67 -0.22 11.75 -2.26
C ALA A 67 -0.49 11.36 -3.71
N CYS A 68 0.58 11.32 -4.50
CA CYS A 68 0.54 10.95 -5.90
C CYS A 68 1.56 9.86 -6.16
N PHE A 69 1.11 8.79 -6.81
CA PHE A 69 1.92 7.68 -7.29
C PHE A 69 1.75 7.57 -8.80
N ASN A 70 2.74 8.03 -9.56
CA ASN A 70 2.63 8.22 -11.01
C ASN A 70 1.40 9.07 -11.37
N ASP A 71 0.40 8.46 -12.02
CA ASP A 71 -0.86 9.08 -12.43
C ASP A 71 -1.99 8.89 -11.39
N VAL A 72 -1.76 8.14 -10.32
CA VAL A 72 -2.76 7.89 -9.28
C VAL A 72 -2.56 8.88 -8.15
N ARG A 73 -3.51 9.81 -8.01
CA ARG A 73 -3.52 10.81 -6.95
C ARG A 73 -4.70 10.60 -6.01
N ALA A 74 -4.46 10.76 -4.71
CA ALA A 74 -5.52 10.81 -3.72
C ALA A 74 -5.20 11.79 -2.61
N SER A 75 -6.25 12.31 -1.99
CA SER A 75 -6.18 13.16 -0.81
C SER A 75 -6.73 12.44 0.43
N GLY A 76 -6.44 13.00 1.60
CA GLY A 76 -6.94 12.55 2.89
C GLY A 76 -6.84 13.68 3.91
N ASN A 77 -7.35 13.45 5.13
CA ASN A 77 -7.24 14.45 6.20
C ASN A 77 -5.79 14.58 6.72
N THR A 78 -4.98 13.55 6.48
CA THR A 78 -3.55 13.52 6.79
C THR A 78 -2.77 12.93 5.63
N LEU A 79 -1.46 13.20 5.59
CA LEU A 79 -0.55 12.58 4.63
C LEU A 79 -0.61 11.04 4.67
N ALA A 80 -0.73 10.45 5.86
CA ALA A 80 -0.80 9.01 6.06
C ALA A 80 -2.08 8.42 5.41
N GLU A 81 -3.21 9.10 5.60
CA GLU A 81 -4.47 8.76 4.95
C GLU A 81 -4.41 8.95 3.43
N ALA A 82 -3.83 10.05 2.95
CA ALA A 82 -3.67 10.33 1.53
C ALA A 82 -2.85 9.24 0.82
N ILE A 83 -1.71 8.84 1.41
CA ILE A 83 -0.88 7.75 0.91
C ILE A 83 -1.67 6.44 0.85
N THR A 84 -2.39 6.12 1.93
CA THR A 84 -3.17 4.89 2.01
C THR A 84 -4.29 4.87 0.96
N ASN A 85 -4.96 5.99 0.77
CA ASN A 85 -6.00 6.16 -0.24
C ASN A 85 -5.42 6.00 -1.65
N ALA A 86 -4.31 6.65 -1.96
CA ALA A 86 -3.69 6.58 -3.27
C ALA A 86 -3.22 5.15 -3.57
N ALA A 87 -2.59 4.48 -2.60
CA ALA A 87 -2.19 3.09 -2.70
C ALA A 87 -3.37 2.13 -2.92
N HIS A 88 -4.50 2.37 -2.22
CA HIS A 88 -5.72 1.61 -2.43
C HIS A 88 -6.29 1.84 -3.84
N SER A 89 -6.27 3.06 -4.34
CA SER A 89 -6.72 3.37 -5.71
C SER A 89 -5.86 2.69 -6.78
N ILE A 90 -4.55 2.52 -6.55
CA ILE A 90 -3.70 1.71 -7.45
C ILE A 90 -4.23 0.27 -7.50
N ILE A 91 -4.52 -0.31 -6.34
CA ILE A 91 -5.07 -1.68 -6.25
C ILE A 91 -6.43 -1.78 -6.96
N GLU A 92 -7.31 -0.80 -6.79
CA GLU A 92 -8.63 -0.80 -7.42
C GLU A 92 -8.54 -0.65 -8.94
N LYS A 93 -7.67 0.25 -9.43
CA LYS A 93 -7.38 0.39 -10.87
C LYS A 93 -6.74 -0.87 -11.46
N ASP A 94 -5.92 -1.60 -10.71
CA ASP A 94 -5.34 -2.88 -11.14
C ASP A 94 -6.36 -4.03 -11.12
N SER A 95 -7.30 -4.02 -10.17
CA SER A 95 -8.31 -5.09 -10.07
C SER A 95 -9.26 -5.11 -11.28
N THR A 96 -9.35 -4.01 -12.04
CA THR A 96 -10.10 -3.92 -13.31
C THR A 96 -9.22 -4.18 -14.55
N VAL A 97 -7.90 -4.22 -14.41
CA VAL A 97 -6.93 -4.41 -15.49
C VAL A 97 -6.10 -5.65 -15.16
N ASP A 98 -6.58 -6.81 -15.62
CA ASP A 98 -5.89 -8.12 -15.71
C ASP A 98 -4.57 -8.18 -14.93
N SER A 99 -4.58 -8.83 -13.76
CA SER A 99 -3.52 -8.81 -12.73
C SER A 99 -2.11 -9.13 -13.25
N ASN A 100 -1.98 -9.63 -14.48
CA ASN A 100 -0.73 -9.78 -15.22
C ASN A 100 -0.07 -8.46 -15.66
N LYS A 101 -0.77 -7.33 -15.72
CA LYS A 101 -0.24 -6.10 -16.31
C LYS A 101 0.74 -5.38 -15.39
N LEU A 102 0.51 -5.42 -14.07
CA LEU A 102 1.51 -4.98 -13.09
C LEU A 102 2.75 -5.89 -13.14
N TRP A 103 2.59 -7.23 -13.16
CA TRP A 103 3.72 -8.15 -13.30
C TRP A 103 4.52 -7.97 -14.61
N ARG A 104 3.87 -7.54 -15.69
CA ARG A 104 4.54 -7.25 -16.98
C ARG A 104 5.22 -5.88 -17.05
N GLN A 105 4.81 -4.90 -16.26
CA GLN A 105 5.56 -3.64 -16.10
C GLN A 105 6.70 -3.76 -15.07
N LEU A 106 6.73 -4.86 -14.31
CA LEU A 106 7.69 -5.17 -13.26
C LEU A 106 8.82 -6.14 -13.70
N CYS A 107 8.78 -6.65 -14.93
CA CYS A 107 9.80 -7.51 -15.54
C CYS A 107 10.33 -6.89 -16.83
#